data_AF-A0A4U1EME6-F1
#
_entry.id   AF-A0A4U1EME6-F1
#
_cell.length_a   1.000
_cell.length_b   1.000
_cell.length_c   1.000
_cell.angle_alpha   90.00
_cell.angle_beta   90.00
_cell.angle_gamma   90.00
#
_symmetry.space_group_name_H-M   'P 1'
#
loop_
_entity.id
_entity.type
_entity.pdbx_description
1 polymer ?
#
loop_
_entity_poly.entity_id
_entity_poly.type
_entity_poly.pdbx_seq_one_letter_code
_entity_poly.pdbx_strand_id
1 'polypeptide(L)'
;MEHEESWDFDIFELEAAIHKRPLIYLGLKIFARFGVCEVLKCSETTLRSWLQIIEANYHASNPYHNSTHSADVLHATAYFLCKERIKQTLDPLDEIAALIAATVHDLVHPGRTNPFLCNAGSELAILYNDTAVLESHLAALAFQLTTRDDKCNIFKDMERYDYRTLRQSTIDMVLATEMTKHFEHVNKFVNSINKPLAALEEDG
;
A
#
# COMPACT_ATOMS: atom_id res chain seq x y z
N MET A 1 -5.86 -15.30 12.44
CA MET A 1 -6.25 -13.87 12.29
C MET A 1 -6.93 -13.28 13.54
N GLU A 2 -7.11 -13.99 14.66
CA GLU A 2 -7.91 -13.50 15.81
C GLU A 2 -7.31 -12.28 16.54
N HIS A 3 -6.02 -11.99 16.35
CA HIS A 3 -5.31 -10.88 17.00
C HIS A 3 -4.56 -9.96 16.02
N GLU A 4 -5.06 -9.77 14.78
CA GLU A 4 -4.41 -8.90 13.78
C GLU A 4 -4.35 -7.41 14.16
N GLU A 5 -4.93 -6.99 15.27
CA GLU A 5 -4.75 -5.62 15.79
C GLU A 5 -3.48 -5.47 16.63
N SER A 6 -2.87 -6.59 17.02
CA SER A 6 -1.62 -6.63 17.79
C SER A 6 -0.43 -6.48 16.87
N TRP A 7 0.58 -5.73 17.31
CA TRP A 7 1.88 -5.73 16.62
C TRP A 7 2.50 -7.13 16.56
N ASP A 8 2.29 -7.92 17.62
CA ASP A 8 2.71 -9.32 17.69
C ASP A 8 1.68 -10.18 16.96
N PHE A 9 1.87 -10.33 15.64
CA PHE A 9 1.03 -11.10 14.74
C PHE A 9 1.90 -12.03 13.90
N ASP A 10 1.63 -13.34 13.95
CA ASP A 10 2.37 -14.33 13.17
C ASP A 10 1.88 -14.36 11.71
N ILE A 11 2.53 -13.55 10.88
CA ILE A 11 2.23 -13.48 9.45
C ILE A 11 2.58 -14.77 8.71
N PHE A 12 3.54 -15.56 9.21
CA PHE A 12 3.96 -16.82 8.60
C PHE A 12 3.00 -17.96 8.95
N GLU A 13 2.45 -17.98 10.16
CA GLU A 13 1.33 -18.87 10.51
C GLU A 13 0.15 -18.61 9.58
N LEU A 14 -0.18 -17.33 9.34
CA LEU A 14 -1.20 -16.97 8.35
C LEU A 14 -0.85 -17.52 6.98
N GLU A 15 0.34 -17.21 6.43
CA GLU A 15 0.78 -17.71 5.12
C GLU A 15 0.60 -19.22 4.97
N ALA A 16 1.01 -19.99 5.98
CA ALA A 16 0.92 -21.44 5.99
C ALA A 16 -0.54 -21.94 6.01
N ALA A 17 -1.39 -21.36 6.84
CA ALA A 17 -2.78 -21.79 7.04
C ALA A 17 -3.67 -21.64 5.80
N ILE A 18 -3.33 -20.70 4.92
CA ILE A 18 -4.13 -20.30 3.75
C ILE A 18 -3.36 -20.43 2.43
N HIS A 19 -2.28 -21.22 2.44
CA HIS A 19 -1.55 -21.65 1.25
C HIS A 19 -1.03 -20.51 0.36
N LYS A 20 -0.25 -19.57 0.95
CA LYS A 20 0.37 -18.43 0.25
C LYS A 20 -0.62 -17.43 -0.36
N ARG A 21 -1.76 -17.23 0.31
CA ARG A 21 -2.76 -16.22 -0.07
C ARG A 21 -3.05 -15.15 1.01
N PRO A 22 -2.06 -14.65 1.77
CA PRO A 22 -2.35 -13.88 3.00
C PRO A 22 -3.02 -12.54 2.71
N LEU A 23 -2.76 -11.96 1.54
CA LEU A 23 -3.22 -10.62 1.22
C LEU A 23 -4.73 -10.56 1.04
N ILE A 24 -5.35 -11.56 0.40
CA ILE A 24 -6.81 -11.56 0.25
C ILE A 24 -7.54 -11.74 1.58
N TYR A 25 -7.07 -12.66 2.43
CA TYR A 25 -7.76 -12.95 3.70
C TYR A 25 -7.57 -11.83 4.71
N LEU A 26 -6.33 -11.36 4.89
CA LEU A 26 -6.04 -10.26 5.80
C LEU A 26 -6.59 -8.95 5.28
N GLY A 27 -6.49 -8.71 3.97
CA GLY A 27 -7.08 -7.56 3.29
C GLY A 27 -8.58 -7.45 3.49
N LEU A 28 -9.35 -8.53 3.28
CA LEU A 28 -10.79 -8.52 3.53
C LEU A 28 -11.13 -8.16 4.98
N LYS A 29 -10.38 -8.71 5.95
CA LYS A 29 -10.62 -8.44 7.37
C LYS A 29 -10.29 -6.98 7.74
N ILE A 30 -9.11 -6.48 7.35
CA ILE A 30 -8.68 -5.11 7.64
C ILE A 30 -9.59 -4.11 6.92
N PHE A 31 -9.88 -4.32 5.64
CA PHE A 31 -10.69 -3.38 4.86
C PHE A 31 -12.13 -3.28 5.38
N ALA A 32 -12.69 -4.39 5.89
CA ALA A 32 -13.98 -4.37 6.58
C ALA A 32 -13.92 -3.57 7.89
N ARG A 33 -12.85 -3.74 8.69
CA ARG A 33 -12.66 -2.98 9.94
C ARG A 33 -12.56 -1.47 9.72
N PHE A 34 -11.91 -1.06 8.62
CA PHE A 34 -11.75 0.34 8.24
C PHE A 34 -12.90 0.90 7.39
N GLY A 35 -13.94 0.11 7.10
CA GLY A 35 -15.10 0.57 6.32
C GLY A 35 -14.74 1.00 4.89
N VAL A 36 -13.77 0.33 4.27
CA VAL A 36 -13.23 0.72 2.94
C VAL A 36 -14.33 0.69 1.87
N CYS A 37 -15.18 -0.34 1.88
CA CYS A 37 -16.25 -0.50 0.89
C CYS A 37 -17.27 0.65 0.98
N GLU A 38 -17.58 1.11 2.19
CA GLU A 38 -18.50 2.19 2.48
C GLU A 38 -17.97 3.52 1.94
N VAL A 39 -16.68 3.80 2.18
CA VAL A 39 -16.01 5.02 1.68
C VAL A 39 -15.89 5.00 0.15
N LEU A 40 -15.48 3.87 -0.42
CA LEU A 40 -15.30 3.72 -1.87
C LEU A 40 -16.59 3.48 -2.65
N LYS A 41 -17.71 3.26 -1.95
CA LYS A 41 -19.02 2.91 -2.51
C LYS A 41 -18.98 1.62 -3.36
N CYS A 42 -18.16 0.63 -2.98
CA CYS A 42 -18.05 -0.64 -3.69
C CYS A 42 -18.59 -1.83 -2.87
N SER A 43 -18.87 -2.95 -3.55
CA SER A 43 -19.33 -4.17 -2.89
C SER A 43 -18.15 -5.00 -2.36
N GLU A 44 -18.36 -5.80 -1.30
CA GLU A 44 -17.36 -6.77 -0.83
C GLU A 44 -16.96 -7.76 -1.95
N THR A 45 -17.88 -8.07 -2.88
CA THR A 45 -17.57 -8.92 -4.04
C THR A 45 -16.57 -8.27 -4.99
N THR A 46 -16.71 -6.96 -5.22
CA THR A 46 -15.75 -6.16 -6.00
C THR A 46 -14.40 -6.10 -5.29
N LEU A 47 -14.40 -5.82 -3.98
CA LEU A 47 -13.19 -5.79 -3.16
C LEU A 47 -12.45 -7.14 -3.16
N ARG A 48 -13.18 -8.25 -3.01
CA ARG A 48 -12.61 -9.61 -3.07
C ARG A 48 -11.98 -9.89 -4.42
N SER A 49 -12.65 -9.50 -5.52
CA SER A 49 -12.14 -9.66 -6.88
C SER A 49 -10.87 -8.83 -7.08
N TRP A 50 -10.85 -7.60 -6.55
CA TRP A 50 -9.69 -6.72 -6.57
C TRP A 50 -8.51 -7.28 -5.79
N LEU A 51 -8.69 -7.68 -4.53
CA LEU A 51 -7.63 -8.30 -3.72
C LEU A 51 -7.08 -9.57 -4.39
N GLN A 52 -7.94 -10.37 -5.01
CA GLN A 52 -7.53 -11.57 -5.73
C GLN A 52 -6.64 -11.26 -6.94
N ILE A 53 -6.99 -10.25 -7.75
CA ILE A 53 -6.16 -9.89 -8.91
C ILE A 53 -4.83 -9.23 -8.47
N ILE A 54 -4.83 -8.44 -7.41
CA ILE A 54 -3.61 -7.84 -6.86
C ILE A 54 -2.69 -8.95 -6.33
N GLU A 55 -3.19 -9.85 -5.48
CA GLU A 55 -2.40 -10.95 -4.93
C GLU A 55 -1.84 -11.88 -6.02
N ALA A 56 -2.63 -12.17 -7.06
CA ALA A 56 -2.18 -13.01 -8.17
C ALA A 56 -1.02 -12.39 -8.98
N ASN A 57 -0.81 -11.09 -8.87
CA ASN A 57 0.29 -10.36 -9.52
C ASN A 57 1.50 -10.16 -8.57
N TYR A 58 1.48 -10.71 -7.36
CA TYR A 58 2.69 -10.89 -6.57
C TYR A 58 3.39 -12.21 -6.94
N HIS A 59 4.70 -12.17 -7.19
CA HIS A 59 5.46 -13.36 -7.57
C HIS A 59 5.72 -14.27 -6.37
N ALA A 60 4.95 -15.35 -6.24
CA ALA A 60 5.11 -16.34 -5.17
C ALA A 60 6.48 -17.06 -5.14
N SER A 61 7.26 -16.95 -6.22
CA SER A 61 8.64 -17.45 -6.32
C SER A 61 9.67 -16.52 -5.68
N ASN A 62 9.33 -15.25 -5.42
CA ASN A 62 10.24 -14.33 -4.74
C ASN A 62 10.39 -14.76 -3.27
N PRO A 63 11.64 -14.84 -2.76
CA PRO A 63 11.86 -15.16 -1.35
C PRO A 63 11.28 -14.13 -0.37
N TYR A 64 11.20 -12.86 -0.77
CA TYR A 64 10.75 -11.76 0.09
C TYR A 64 9.58 -10.97 -0.53
N HIS A 65 9.76 -10.32 -1.68
CA HIS A 65 8.72 -9.50 -2.35
C HIS A 65 7.62 -10.35 -3.01
N ASN A 66 6.87 -11.08 -2.19
CA ASN A 66 5.68 -11.85 -2.53
C ASN A 66 4.47 -11.28 -1.75
N SER A 67 3.29 -11.90 -1.87
CA SER A 67 2.07 -11.37 -1.26
C SER A 67 2.10 -11.39 0.28
N THR A 68 2.94 -12.22 0.90
CA THR A 68 3.13 -12.26 2.36
C THR A 68 3.78 -10.98 2.87
N HIS A 69 4.80 -10.46 2.16
CA HIS A 69 5.38 -9.15 2.47
C HIS A 69 4.34 -8.02 2.35
N SER A 70 3.53 -8.03 1.29
CA SER A 70 2.46 -7.03 1.14
C SER A 70 1.43 -7.11 2.28
N ALA A 71 1.07 -8.33 2.70
CA ALA A 71 0.16 -8.55 3.82
C ALA A 71 0.76 -8.07 5.15
N ASP A 72 2.06 -8.27 5.37
CA ASP A 72 2.78 -7.78 6.55
C ASP A 72 2.81 -6.24 6.60
N VAL A 73 3.12 -5.60 5.46
CA VAL A 73 3.10 -4.14 5.36
C VAL A 73 1.69 -3.59 5.58
N LEU A 74 0.66 -4.22 4.99
CA LEU A 74 -0.74 -3.86 5.22
C LEU A 74 -1.12 -3.96 6.71
N HIS A 75 -0.69 -5.00 7.39
CA HIS A 75 -0.87 -5.18 8.83
C HIS A 75 -0.21 -4.05 9.64
N ALA A 76 1.06 -3.76 9.38
CA ALA A 76 1.77 -2.68 10.04
C ALA A 76 1.14 -1.30 9.79
N THR A 77 0.71 -1.03 8.55
CA THR A 77 -0.02 0.19 8.19
C THR A 77 -1.31 0.29 8.99
N ALA A 78 -2.12 -0.76 9.05
CA ALA A 78 -3.35 -0.78 9.85
C ALA A 78 -3.07 -0.55 11.35
N TYR A 79 -2.01 -1.13 11.89
CA TYR A 79 -1.59 -0.91 13.28
C TYR A 79 -1.23 0.56 13.55
N PHE A 80 -0.52 1.23 12.64
CA PHE A 80 -0.21 2.66 12.77
C PHE A 80 -1.45 3.55 12.65
N LEU A 81 -2.35 3.26 11.71
CA LEU A 81 -3.63 3.97 11.58
C LEU A 81 -4.50 3.83 12.83
N CYS A 82 -4.34 2.75 13.61
CA CYS A 82 -5.01 2.58 14.88
C CYS A 82 -4.45 3.44 16.03
N LYS A 83 -3.30 4.10 15.87
CA LYS A 83 -2.72 4.95 16.93
C LYS A 83 -3.47 6.26 17.06
N GLU A 84 -3.72 6.67 18.31
CA GLU A 84 -4.51 7.85 18.65
C GLU A 84 -4.02 9.10 17.91
N ARG A 85 -2.70 9.35 17.89
CA ARG A 85 -2.11 10.48 17.17
C ARG A 85 -2.49 10.47 15.68
N ILE A 86 -2.47 9.30 15.04
CA ILE A 86 -2.76 9.17 13.61
C ILE A 86 -4.25 9.38 13.36
N LYS A 87 -5.12 8.74 14.15
CA LYS A 87 -6.59 8.92 14.08
C LYS A 87 -7.04 10.36 14.26
N GLN A 88 -6.32 11.14 15.06
CA GLN A 88 -6.63 12.55 15.29
C GLN A 88 -6.06 13.49 14.22
N THR A 89 -5.18 12.99 13.34
CA THR A 89 -4.45 13.81 12.36
C THR A 89 -4.89 13.55 10.93
N LEU A 90 -5.19 12.30 10.58
CA LEU A 90 -5.52 11.90 9.22
C LEU A 90 -7.04 11.85 8.99
N ASP A 91 -7.46 12.20 7.79
CA ASP A 91 -8.85 12.07 7.37
C ASP A 91 -9.15 10.62 6.91
N PRO A 92 -10.41 10.18 6.90
CA PRO A 92 -10.77 8.82 6.48
C PRO A 92 -10.26 8.45 5.08
N LEU A 93 -10.20 9.41 4.14
CA LEU A 93 -9.71 9.16 2.79
C LEU A 93 -8.19 8.87 2.77
N ASP A 94 -7.42 9.45 3.69
CA ASP A 94 -5.99 9.19 3.86
C ASP A 94 -5.76 7.77 4.38
N GLU A 95 -6.57 7.33 5.35
CA GLU A 95 -6.53 5.95 5.87
C GLU A 95 -6.76 4.93 4.74
N ILE A 96 -7.79 5.15 3.91
CA ILE A 96 -8.09 4.25 2.79
C ILE A 96 -6.97 4.28 1.76
N ALA A 97 -6.44 5.46 1.43
CA ALA A 97 -5.31 5.57 0.51
C ALA A 97 -4.08 4.83 1.04
N ALA A 98 -3.80 4.88 2.35
CA ALA A 98 -2.66 4.22 2.97
C ALA A 98 -2.79 2.69 2.93
N LEU A 99 -3.98 2.16 3.23
CA LEU A 99 -4.25 0.72 3.13
C LEU A 99 -4.12 0.20 1.70
N ILE A 100 -4.62 0.97 0.71
CA ILE A 100 -4.47 0.63 -0.70
C ILE A 100 -3.00 0.69 -1.11
N ALA A 101 -2.28 1.76 -0.74
CA ALA A 101 -0.86 1.90 -1.04
C ALA A 101 -0.06 0.72 -0.50
N ALA A 102 -0.23 0.37 0.78
CA ALA A 102 0.43 -0.78 1.39
C ALA A 102 0.17 -2.09 0.62
N THR A 103 -1.08 -2.31 0.22
CA THR A 103 -1.53 -3.50 -0.53
C THR A 103 -0.86 -3.64 -1.90
N VAL A 104 -0.51 -2.51 -2.55
CA VAL A 104 -0.01 -2.51 -3.95
C VAL A 104 1.45 -2.08 -4.10
N HIS A 105 2.12 -1.62 -3.04
CA HIS A 105 3.43 -0.94 -3.11
C HIS A 105 4.58 -1.77 -3.70
N ASP A 106 4.41 -3.09 -3.82
CA ASP A 106 5.45 -4.02 -4.31
C ASP A 106 4.89 -4.97 -5.39
N LEU A 107 3.80 -4.56 -6.05
CA LEU A 107 3.11 -5.37 -7.06
C LEU A 107 4.04 -5.70 -8.25
N VAL A 108 4.05 -6.96 -8.71
CA VAL A 108 4.89 -7.45 -9.83
C VAL A 108 6.41 -7.24 -9.61
N HIS A 109 6.85 -7.11 -8.36
CA HIS A 109 8.28 -6.94 -8.07
C HIS A 109 9.12 -8.10 -8.66
N PRO A 110 10.17 -7.84 -9.46
CA PRO A 110 10.94 -8.88 -10.16
C PRO A 110 11.97 -9.58 -9.27
N GLY A 111 12.01 -9.26 -7.98
CA GLY A 111 13.04 -9.75 -7.05
C GLY A 111 14.43 -9.19 -7.37
N ARG A 112 14.49 -8.01 -7.99
CA ARG A 112 15.70 -7.28 -8.37
C ARG A 112 15.51 -5.81 -8.03
N THR A 113 16.60 -5.09 -7.84
CA THR A 113 16.58 -3.68 -7.43
C THR A 113 16.59 -2.73 -8.63
N ASN A 114 16.19 -1.47 -8.44
CA ASN A 114 16.29 -0.42 -9.47
C ASN A 114 17.70 -0.34 -10.11
N PRO A 115 18.82 -0.29 -9.34
CA PRO A 115 20.17 -0.30 -9.93
C PRO A 115 20.45 -1.50 -10.83
N PHE A 116 19.94 -2.69 -10.49
CA PHE A 116 20.10 -3.87 -11.34
C PHE A 116 19.38 -3.69 -12.67
N LEU A 117 18.13 -3.20 -12.65
CA LEU A 117 17.31 -2.98 -13.83
C LEU A 117 17.92 -1.94 -14.78
N CYS A 118 18.45 -0.84 -14.24
CA CYS A 118 19.14 0.21 -15.00
C CYS A 118 20.44 -0.32 -15.63
N ASN A 119 21.28 -0.99 -14.84
CA ASN A 119 22.55 -1.54 -15.34
C ASN A 119 22.35 -2.63 -16.40
N ALA A 120 21.25 -3.38 -16.33
CA ALA A 120 20.90 -4.41 -17.30
C ALA A 120 20.25 -3.84 -18.58
N GLY A 121 19.91 -2.55 -18.64
CA GLY A 121 19.17 -1.95 -19.75
C GLY A 121 17.79 -2.59 -19.93
N SER A 122 17.13 -2.94 -18.82
CA SER A 122 15.82 -3.60 -18.87
C SER A 122 14.74 -2.73 -19.52
N GLU A 123 13.69 -3.36 -20.07
CA GLU A 123 12.57 -2.62 -20.68
C GLU A 123 11.91 -1.63 -19.72
N LEU A 124 11.80 -1.99 -18.43
CA LEU A 124 11.26 -1.09 -17.39
C LEU A 124 12.17 0.12 -17.17
N ALA A 125 13.48 -0.10 -17.12
CA ALA A 125 14.45 0.98 -16.94
C ALA A 125 14.39 1.98 -18.11
N ILE A 126 14.27 1.48 -19.34
CA ILE A 126 14.07 2.30 -20.54
C ILE A 126 12.74 3.05 -20.47
N LEU A 127 11.64 2.37 -20.11
CA LEU A 127 10.30 2.95 -20.04
C LEU A 127 10.22 4.11 -19.03
N TYR A 128 10.87 3.95 -17.87
CA TYR A 128 10.85 4.92 -16.77
C TYR A 128 12.10 5.81 -16.71
N ASN A 129 12.94 5.79 -17.75
CA ASN A 129 14.14 6.64 -17.89
C ASN A 129 15.04 6.59 -16.64
N ASP A 130 15.31 5.38 -16.15
CA ASP A 130 16.15 5.10 -14.98
C ASP A 130 15.73 5.80 -13.67
N THR A 131 14.50 6.33 -13.59
CA THR A 131 14.01 7.13 -12.47
C THR A 131 12.85 6.42 -11.78
N ALA A 132 13.01 6.07 -10.49
CA ALA A 132 11.99 5.39 -9.67
C ALA A 132 11.30 4.24 -10.43
N VAL A 133 12.11 3.38 -11.08
CA VAL A 133 11.66 2.45 -12.12
C VAL A 133 10.58 1.50 -11.60
N LEU A 134 10.85 0.82 -10.49
CA LEU A 134 9.92 -0.14 -9.89
C LEU A 134 8.67 0.55 -9.34
N GLU A 135 8.86 1.59 -8.52
CA GLU A 135 7.77 2.30 -7.83
C GLU A 135 6.80 2.95 -8.84
N SER A 136 7.33 3.49 -9.94
CA SER A 136 6.52 4.02 -11.04
C SER A 136 5.77 2.91 -11.78
N HIS A 137 6.43 1.77 -12.01
CA HIS A 137 5.83 0.63 -12.69
C HIS A 137 4.65 0.04 -11.92
N LEU A 138 4.87 -0.26 -10.64
CA LEU A 138 3.89 -0.92 -9.81
C LEU A 138 2.69 0.00 -9.50
N ALA A 139 2.92 1.31 -9.33
CA ALA A 139 1.82 2.28 -9.19
C ALA A 139 0.96 2.31 -10.46
N ALA A 140 1.59 2.40 -11.64
CA ALA A 140 0.88 2.39 -12.91
C ALA A 140 0.07 1.09 -13.09
N LEU A 141 0.69 -0.05 -12.84
CA LEU A 141 0.08 -1.35 -13.04
C LEU A 141 -1.09 -1.61 -12.07
N ALA A 142 -0.97 -1.22 -10.80
CA ALA A 142 -2.04 -1.36 -9.82
C ALA A 142 -3.34 -0.68 -10.30
N PHE A 143 -3.24 0.55 -10.80
CA PHE A 143 -4.40 1.27 -11.33
C PHE A 143 -4.89 0.72 -12.68
N GLN A 144 -3.99 0.21 -13.53
CA GLN A 144 -4.40 -0.47 -14.76
C GLN A 144 -5.19 -1.74 -14.46
N LEU A 145 -4.70 -2.61 -13.56
CA LEU A 145 -5.40 -3.83 -13.16
C LEU A 145 -6.75 -3.53 -12.52
N THR A 146 -6.81 -2.49 -11.69
CA THR A 146 -8.05 -2.08 -11.01
C THR A 146 -9.10 -1.58 -11.98
N THR A 147 -8.75 -0.71 -12.91
CA THR A 147 -9.73 -0.03 -13.78
C THR A 147 -10.04 -0.79 -15.08
N ARG A 148 -9.31 -1.87 -15.39
CA ARG A 148 -9.48 -2.66 -16.62
C ARG A 148 -10.74 -3.53 -16.62
N ASP A 149 -11.17 -4.04 -15.46
CA ASP A 149 -12.37 -4.86 -15.32
C ASP A 149 -13.30 -4.23 -14.28
N ASP A 150 -14.55 -3.96 -14.67
CA ASP A 150 -15.60 -3.43 -13.81
C ASP A 150 -15.81 -4.26 -12.54
N LYS A 151 -15.53 -5.57 -12.58
CA LYS A 151 -15.63 -6.46 -11.41
C LYS A 151 -14.51 -6.22 -10.38
N CYS A 152 -13.38 -5.67 -10.80
CA CYS A 152 -12.23 -5.37 -9.95
C CYS A 152 -12.14 -3.88 -9.60
N ASN A 153 -12.90 -3.02 -10.27
CA ASN A 153 -12.80 -1.59 -10.11
C ASN A 153 -13.47 -1.11 -8.80
N ILE A 154 -12.71 -1.16 -7.70
CA ILE A 154 -13.12 -0.66 -6.38
C ILE A 154 -13.39 0.85 -6.35
N PHE A 155 -13.00 1.60 -7.41
CA PHE A 155 -13.19 3.05 -7.51
C PHE A 155 -14.38 3.46 -8.40
N LYS A 156 -15.11 2.49 -8.96
CA LYS A 156 -16.09 2.72 -10.03
C LYS A 156 -17.15 3.75 -9.67
N ASP A 157 -17.63 3.73 -8.43
CA ASP A 157 -18.76 4.54 -7.96
C ASP A 157 -18.31 5.75 -7.10
N MET A 158 -17.00 6.02 -7.05
CA MET A 158 -16.46 7.20 -6.38
C MET A 158 -16.78 8.49 -7.16
N GLU A 159 -16.92 9.58 -6.42
CA GLU A 159 -16.97 10.90 -7.05
C GLU A 159 -15.61 11.26 -7.64
N ARG A 160 -15.63 11.99 -8.76
CA ARG A 160 -14.41 12.28 -9.53
C ARG A 160 -13.36 13.04 -8.72
N TYR A 161 -13.79 13.91 -7.81
CA TYR A 161 -12.90 14.66 -6.94
C TYR A 161 -12.21 13.72 -5.94
N ASP A 162 -12.99 12.94 -5.19
CA ASP A 162 -12.47 11.99 -4.20
C ASP A 162 -11.54 10.94 -4.82
N TYR A 163 -11.92 10.39 -5.98
CA TYR A 163 -11.06 9.45 -6.71
C TYR A 163 -9.72 10.09 -7.09
N ARG A 164 -9.72 11.35 -7.54
CA ARG A 164 -8.47 12.06 -7.90
C ARG A 164 -7.59 12.27 -6.69
N THR A 165 -8.16 12.68 -5.56
CA THR A 165 -7.43 12.88 -4.30
C THR A 165 -6.86 11.55 -3.81
N LEU A 166 -7.68 10.51 -3.68
CA LEU A 166 -7.24 9.18 -3.26
C LEU A 166 -6.17 8.61 -4.18
N ARG A 167 -6.34 8.73 -5.50
CA ARG A 167 -5.34 8.30 -6.48
C ARG A 167 -4.02 9.02 -6.27
N GLN A 168 -4.05 10.33 -6.09
CA GLN A 168 -2.84 11.13 -5.90
C GLN A 168 -2.10 10.72 -4.63
N SER A 169 -2.81 10.59 -3.49
CA SER A 169 -2.22 10.16 -2.22
C SER A 169 -1.64 8.74 -2.31
N THR A 170 -2.37 7.81 -2.95
CA THR A 170 -1.89 6.43 -3.14
C THR A 170 -0.60 6.39 -3.96
N ILE A 171 -0.54 7.13 -5.07
CA ILE A 171 0.66 7.21 -5.92
C ILE A 171 1.83 7.83 -5.14
N ASP A 172 1.57 8.90 -4.39
CA ASP A 172 2.60 9.58 -3.60
C ASP A 172 3.21 8.65 -2.55
N MET A 173 2.38 7.93 -1.80
CA MET A 173 2.84 6.95 -0.80
C MET A 173 3.64 5.81 -1.42
N VAL A 174 3.21 5.31 -2.58
CA VAL A 174 3.94 4.27 -3.30
C VAL A 174 5.29 4.77 -3.80
N LEU A 175 5.36 5.97 -4.38
CA LEU A 175 6.64 6.53 -4.83
C LEU A 175 7.58 6.87 -3.66
N ALA A 176 7.04 7.13 -2.48
CA ALA A 176 7.80 7.40 -1.27
C ALA A 176 8.51 6.15 -0.70
N THR A 177 8.20 4.93 -1.18
CA THR A 177 8.92 3.71 -0.77
C THR A 177 10.27 3.56 -1.48
N GLU A 178 10.59 4.43 -2.45
CA GLU A 178 11.89 4.44 -3.10
C GLU A 178 13.00 4.80 -2.10
N MET A 179 13.86 3.84 -1.81
CA MET A 179 14.87 3.99 -0.75
C MET A 179 15.94 5.07 -1.02
N THR A 180 16.12 5.52 -2.27
CA THR A 180 17.02 6.64 -2.59
C THR A 180 16.54 7.96 -1.96
N LYS A 181 15.23 8.09 -1.71
CA LYS A 181 14.61 9.26 -1.08
C LYS A 181 14.45 9.14 0.44
N HIS A 182 14.90 8.05 1.05
CA HIS A 182 14.71 7.75 2.48
C HIS A 182 15.05 8.95 3.39
N PHE A 183 16.27 9.48 3.28
CA PHE A 183 16.70 10.58 4.13
C PHE A 183 15.97 11.89 3.83
N GLU A 184 15.55 12.11 2.59
CA GLU A 184 14.75 13.29 2.24
C GLU A 184 13.41 13.26 2.99
N HIS A 185 12.70 12.13 2.92
CA HIS A 185 11.41 11.95 3.60
C HIS A 185 11.55 12.03 5.12
N VAL A 186 12.52 11.33 5.71
CA VAL A 186 12.75 11.36 7.17
C VAL A 186 13.11 12.77 7.65
N ASN A 187 14.00 13.48 6.95
CA ASN A 187 14.39 14.84 7.35
C ASN A 187 13.22 15.83 7.25
N LYS A 188 12.38 15.70 6.22
CA LYS A 188 11.15 16.50 6.11
C LYS A 188 10.21 16.23 7.28
N PHE A 189 9.96 14.96 7.62
CA PHE A 189 9.13 14.59 8.76
C PHE A 189 9.66 15.17 10.08
N VAL A 190 10.96 15.01 10.36
CA VAL A 190 11.57 15.52 11.59
C VAL A 190 11.47 17.04 11.69
N ASN A 191 11.78 17.76 10.60
CA ASN A 191 11.84 19.22 10.63
C ASN A 191 10.47 19.89 10.55
N SER A 192 9.47 19.24 9.98
CA SER A 192 8.12 19.81 9.79
C SER A 192 7.08 19.30 10.76
N ILE A 193 7.30 18.14 11.41
CA ILE A 193 6.35 17.54 12.37
C ILE A 193 6.99 17.46 13.75
N ASN A 194 8.07 16.69 13.93
CA ASN A 194 8.61 16.42 15.27
C ASN A 194 9.11 17.68 15.98
N LYS A 195 9.99 18.46 15.34
CA LYS A 195 10.56 19.66 15.98
C LYS A 195 9.51 20.74 16.27
N PRO A 196 8.60 21.10 15.33
CA PRO A 196 7.56 22.07 15.62
C PRO A 196 6.59 21.61 16.71
N LEU A 197 6.21 20.33 16.72
CA LEU A 197 5.31 19.78 17.74
C LEU A 197 5.96 19.81 19.13
N ALA A 198 7.23 19.41 19.24
CA ALA A 198 7.95 19.46 20.51
C ALA A 198 8.06 20.90 21.06
N ALA A 199 8.29 21.89 20.19
CA ALA A 199 8.34 23.29 20.61
C ALA A 199 6.98 23.77 21.18
N LEU A 200 5.86 23.35 20.57
CA LEU A 200 4.52 23.68 21.07
C LEU A 200 4.18 22.98 22.41
N GLU A 201 4.71 21.78 22.63
CA GLU A 201 4.54 21.03 23.89
C GLU A 201 5.41 21.58 25.03
N GLU A 202 6.54 22.24 24.73
CA GLU A 202 7.39 22.92 25.72
C GLU A 202 6.86 24.30 26.15
N ASP A 203 6.12 24.98 25.25
CA ASP A 203 5.56 26.33 25.48
C ASP A 203 4.15 26.34 26.13
N GLY A 204 3.52 25.17 26.32
CA GLY A 204 2.15 25.00 26.85
C GLY A 204 2.08 24.43 28.26
#